data_AF-A0A093GSD1-F1
#
_entry.id   AF-A0A093GSD1-F1
#
_cell.length_a   1.000
_cell.length_b   1.000
_cell.length_c   1.000
_cell.angle_alpha   90.00
_cell.angle_beta   90.00
_cell.angle_gamma   90.00
#
_symmetry.space_group_name_H-M   'P 1'
#
loop_
_entity.id
_entity.type
_entity.pdbx_description
1 polymer ?
#
loop_
_entity_poly.entity_id
_entity_poly.type
_entity_poly.pdbx_seq_one_letter_code
_entity_poly.pdbx_strand_id
1 'polypeptide(L)'
;RCSLFAAALMSYKRDSVLRPFPGGYASGDTKDFAGLLADTNALPSLKELLESVPKTEKRTWDLFSWILSSKVFVIQSAKKQEYKKIQELTGLSGATVPAPDYLFEIVYCNQMKNKDLIYAFHGSRLENFHSILHNGLHCHLNRTSLFGEGTYLTSDLSLALLYSPHGLGWQRSALGSILSCVAVCEIIDHPDVKCQVKKKDSEEIDRKRARVRNSEGGDVPQKYFVVTNNQLVRVKYLLVYSQKQHRRPSSQLSWLSTHRFAIMMMLYLLLLLVIGASNSPTVVYYWHR
;
A
#
# COMPACT_ATOMS: atom_id res chain seq x y z
N ARG A 1 2.67 6.64 8.99
CA ARG A 1 2.93 5.51 9.92
C ARG A 1 1.63 4.88 10.39
N CYS A 2 0.79 5.57 11.18
CA CYS A 2 -0.50 5.02 11.64
C CYS A 2 -1.38 4.49 10.50
N SER A 3 -1.45 5.21 9.37
CA SER A 3 -2.23 4.75 8.20
C SER A 3 -1.71 3.45 7.58
N LEU A 4 -0.39 3.24 7.56
CA LEU A 4 0.22 2.00 7.04
C LEU A 4 0.03 0.85 8.02
N PHE A 5 0.17 1.12 9.32
CA PHE A 5 -0.11 0.17 10.39
C PHE A 5 -1.57 -0.30 10.36
N ALA A 6 -2.53 0.63 10.26
CA ALA A 6 -3.94 0.31 10.15
C ALA A 6 -4.25 -0.51 8.89
N ALA A 7 -3.65 -0.16 7.74
CA ALA A 7 -3.80 -0.93 6.51
C ALA A 7 -3.32 -2.39 6.67
N ALA A 8 -2.17 -2.58 7.31
CA ALA A 8 -1.62 -3.90 7.61
C ALA A 8 -2.52 -4.70 8.56
N LEU A 9 -3.03 -4.07 9.61
CA LEU A 9 -3.90 -4.71 10.61
C LEU A 9 -5.28 -5.10 10.07
N MET A 10 -5.90 -4.24 9.25
CA MET A 10 -7.22 -4.50 8.67
C MET A 10 -7.19 -5.54 7.55
N SER A 11 -6.02 -5.81 6.99
CA SER A 11 -5.87 -6.81 5.93
C SER A 11 -6.29 -8.20 6.39
N TYR A 12 -6.82 -9.00 5.46
CA TYR A 12 -7.00 -10.44 5.67
C TYR A 12 -5.63 -11.15 5.82
N LYS A 13 -4.55 -10.56 5.30
CA LYS A 13 -3.16 -11.05 5.42
C LYS A 13 -2.45 -10.55 6.67
N ARG A 14 -3.16 -9.99 7.66
CA ARG A 14 -2.57 -9.31 8.83
C ARG A 14 -1.48 -10.12 9.54
N ASP A 15 -1.58 -11.45 9.56
CA ASP A 15 -0.55 -12.28 10.20
C ASP A 15 0.84 -12.21 9.53
N SER A 16 0.86 -12.08 8.20
CA SER A 16 2.10 -11.98 7.43
C SER A 16 2.56 -10.53 7.21
N VAL A 17 1.63 -9.58 7.08
CA VAL A 17 1.98 -8.18 6.73
C VAL A 17 2.12 -7.24 7.93
N LEU A 18 1.52 -7.55 9.09
CA LEU A 18 1.67 -6.75 10.31
C LEU A 18 2.94 -7.17 11.07
N ARG A 19 4.09 -6.94 10.45
CA ARG A 19 5.41 -7.24 11.02
C ARG A 19 6.27 -5.99 10.94
N PRO A 20 6.77 -5.44 12.07
CA PRO A 20 6.67 -5.95 13.43
C PRO A 20 5.24 -5.88 13.97
N PHE A 21 4.97 -6.70 14.98
CA PHE A 21 3.69 -6.77 15.70
C PHE A 21 3.88 -6.20 17.12
N PRO A 22 2.91 -5.44 17.67
CA PRO A 22 3.05 -4.85 19.00
C PRO A 22 3.03 -5.92 20.10
N GLY A 23 4.13 -6.03 20.84
CA GLY A 23 4.31 -7.07 21.87
C GLY A 23 3.25 -7.06 22.98
N GLY A 24 2.65 -5.91 23.28
CA GLY A 24 1.54 -5.80 24.25
C GLY A 24 0.25 -6.55 23.85
N TYR A 25 0.17 -7.01 22.60
CA TYR A 25 -0.95 -7.78 22.06
C TYR A 25 -0.55 -9.22 21.71
N ALA A 26 0.64 -9.66 22.13
CA ALA A 26 1.14 -11.00 21.89
C ALA A 26 1.32 -11.72 23.22
N SER A 27 0.79 -12.94 23.32
CA SER A 27 0.99 -13.84 24.45
C SER A 27 1.63 -15.12 23.94
N GLY A 28 2.96 -15.19 24.01
CA GLY A 28 3.73 -16.27 23.38
C GLY A 28 3.53 -16.27 21.86
N ASP A 29 3.07 -17.39 21.31
CA ASP A 29 2.79 -17.54 19.88
C ASP A 29 1.40 -17.03 19.45
N THR A 30 0.55 -16.67 20.42
CA THR A 30 -0.80 -16.18 20.15
C THR A 30 -0.82 -14.66 20.01
N LYS A 31 -1.42 -14.17 18.92
CA LYS A 31 -1.57 -12.73 18.64
C LYS A 31 -3.03 -12.32 18.80
N ASP A 32 -3.29 -11.37 19.69
CA ASP A 32 -4.61 -10.79 19.89
C ASP A 32 -4.89 -9.70 18.83
N PHE A 33 -5.27 -10.14 17.63
CA PHE A 33 -5.71 -9.23 16.57
C PHE A 33 -7.04 -8.54 16.89
N ALA A 34 -7.91 -9.15 17.71
CA ALA A 34 -9.22 -8.62 18.01
C ALA A 34 -9.12 -7.40 18.93
N GLY A 35 -8.38 -7.53 20.04
CA GLY A 35 -8.08 -6.42 20.93
C GLY A 35 -7.31 -5.31 20.23
N LEU A 36 -6.32 -5.67 19.40
CA LEU A 36 -5.56 -4.67 18.63
C LEU A 36 -6.42 -3.89 17.63
N LEU A 37 -7.36 -4.56 16.96
CA LEU A 37 -8.31 -3.91 16.06
C LEU A 37 -9.26 -2.99 16.80
N ALA A 38 -9.79 -3.42 17.95
CA ALA A 38 -10.67 -2.61 18.79
C ALA A 38 -9.97 -1.32 19.23
N ASP A 39 -8.75 -1.41 19.73
CA ASP A 39 -7.99 -0.24 20.18
C ASP A 39 -7.62 0.68 19.01
N THR A 40 -7.19 0.10 17.88
CA THR A 40 -6.84 0.88 16.68
C THR A 40 -8.05 1.66 16.13
N ASN A 41 -9.26 1.09 16.22
CA ASN A 41 -10.50 1.77 15.83
C ASN A 41 -10.92 2.86 16.82
N ALA A 42 -10.58 2.70 18.11
CA ALA A 42 -10.83 3.69 19.15
C ALA A 42 -9.83 4.87 19.11
N LEU A 43 -8.68 4.72 18.43
CA LEU A 43 -7.66 5.76 18.38
C LEU A 43 -8.23 7.10 17.87
N PRO A 44 -8.00 8.22 18.60
CA PRO A 44 -8.35 9.55 18.12
C PRO A 44 -7.45 9.98 16.96
N SER A 45 -7.84 11.01 16.21
CA SER A 45 -6.93 11.60 15.22
C SER A 45 -5.68 12.19 15.91
N LEU A 46 -4.57 12.33 15.19
CA LEU A 46 -3.36 12.94 15.77
C LEU A 46 -3.60 14.39 16.24
N LYS A 47 -4.53 15.12 15.60
CA LYS A 47 -4.91 16.47 16.03
C LYS A 47 -5.64 16.42 17.38
N GLU A 48 -6.64 15.54 17.50
CA GLU A 48 -7.39 15.32 18.74
C GLU A 48 -6.47 14.84 19.88
N LEU A 49 -5.49 13.99 19.58
CA LEU A 49 -4.50 13.52 20.55
C LEU A 49 -3.68 14.67 21.13
N LEU A 50 -3.21 15.59 20.28
CA LEU A 50 -2.43 16.77 20.71
C LEU A 50 -3.26 17.76 21.54
N GLU A 51 -4.56 17.84 21.31
CA GLU A 51 -5.48 18.69 22.09
C GLU A 51 -5.90 18.06 23.43
N SER A 52 -5.87 16.72 23.53
CA SER A 52 -6.38 15.96 24.68
C SER A 52 -5.31 15.31 25.57
N VAL A 53 -4.03 15.69 25.39
CA VAL A 53 -2.85 15.09 26.05
C VAL A 53 -3.04 14.74 27.55
N PRO A 54 -3.61 15.62 28.42
CA PRO A 54 -3.73 15.29 29.85
C PRO A 54 -4.84 14.28 30.20
N LYS A 55 -5.74 13.94 29.26
CA LYS A 55 -6.90 13.05 29.50
C LYS A 55 -6.84 11.74 28.72
N THR A 56 -5.82 11.53 27.89
CA THR A 56 -5.72 10.34 27.05
C THR A 56 -5.33 9.11 27.88
N GLU A 57 -6.05 8.01 27.66
CA GLU A 57 -5.78 6.73 28.30
C GLU A 57 -4.37 6.22 27.98
N LYS A 58 -3.72 5.61 28.98
CA LYS A 58 -2.37 5.05 28.85
C LYS A 58 -2.25 4.07 27.66
N ARG A 59 -3.26 3.21 27.45
CA ARG A 59 -3.30 2.22 26.36
C ARG A 59 -3.22 2.87 24.97
N THR A 60 -3.90 4.00 24.79
CA THR A 60 -3.87 4.80 23.54
C THR A 60 -2.46 5.37 23.32
N TRP A 61 -1.84 5.91 24.37
CA TRP A 61 -0.47 6.42 24.31
C TRP A 61 0.56 5.34 24.01
N ASP A 62 0.44 4.18 24.64
CA ASP A 62 1.34 3.04 24.44
C ASP A 62 1.28 2.56 22.98
N LEU A 63 0.08 2.48 22.39
CA LEU A 63 -0.09 2.10 20.99
C LEU A 63 0.47 3.16 20.02
N PHE A 64 0.17 4.44 20.22
CA PHE A 64 0.77 5.51 19.41
C PHE A 64 2.28 5.55 19.52
N SER A 65 2.80 5.47 20.75
CA SER A 65 4.23 5.43 21.03
C SER A 65 4.87 4.27 20.29
N TRP A 66 4.29 3.07 20.33
CA TRP A 66 4.82 1.92 19.60
C TRP A 66 4.80 2.14 18.08
N ILE A 67 3.68 2.61 17.52
CA ILE A 67 3.55 2.86 16.06
C ILE A 67 4.54 3.93 15.58
N LEU A 68 4.79 4.95 16.39
CA LEU A 68 5.62 6.11 16.07
C LEU A 68 7.08 5.96 16.53
N SER A 69 7.40 4.96 17.34
CA SER A 69 8.77 4.66 17.74
C SER A 69 9.46 3.83 16.68
N SER A 70 10.62 4.28 16.21
CA SER A 70 11.54 3.46 15.40
C SER A 70 12.95 3.89 15.76
N LYS A 71 13.81 2.90 16.03
CA LYS A 71 15.24 3.14 16.29
C LYS A 71 16.09 3.09 15.01
N VAL A 72 15.50 2.64 13.90
CA VAL A 72 16.23 2.31 12.67
C VAL A 72 16.08 3.39 11.62
N PHE A 73 14.92 4.04 11.57
CA PHE A 73 14.59 5.06 10.58
C PHE A 73 13.62 6.11 11.11
N VAL A 74 13.66 7.28 10.49
CA VAL A 74 12.69 8.37 10.66
C VAL A 74 12.04 8.65 9.31
N ILE A 75 10.74 8.96 9.32
CA ILE A 75 10.01 9.38 8.11
C ILE A 75 9.78 10.89 8.21
N GLN A 76 10.22 11.63 7.20
CA GLN A 76 10.09 13.07 7.12
C GLN A 76 9.26 13.48 5.91
N SER A 77 8.40 14.47 6.05
CA SER A 77 7.68 15.05 4.90
C SER A 77 8.68 15.79 4.01
N ALA A 78 8.72 15.47 2.72
CA ALA A 78 9.63 16.10 1.78
C ALA A 78 8.91 17.17 0.93
N LYS A 79 9.68 18.16 0.47
CA LYS A 79 9.18 19.27 -0.33
C LYS A 79 8.98 18.85 -1.78
N LYS A 80 8.14 19.60 -2.52
CA LYS A 80 7.92 19.38 -3.97
C LYS A 80 9.20 19.40 -4.81
N GLN A 81 10.25 20.10 -4.36
CA GLN A 81 11.55 20.12 -5.04
C GLN A 81 12.23 18.74 -5.04
N GLU A 82 12.09 17.95 -3.97
CA GLU A 82 12.61 16.58 -3.91
C GLU A 82 11.93 15.68 -4.94
N TYR A 83 10.66 15.94 -5.28
CA TYR A 83 9.99 15.19 -6.34
C TYR A 83 10.65 15.41 -7.71
N LYS A 84 11.06 16.64 -8.04
CA LYS A 84 11.80 16.93 -9.28
C LYS A 84 13.13 16.17 -9.32
N LYS A 85 13.86 16.16 -8.20
CA LYS A 85 15.09 15.39 -8.04
C LYS A 85 14.85 13.89 -8.25
N ILE A 86 13.76 13.34 -7.71
CA ILE A 86 13.39 11.93 -7.95
C ILE A 86 13.15 11.70 -9.45
N GLN A 87 12.41 12.58 -10.12
CA GLN A 87 12.16 12.47 -11.56
C GLN A 87 13.45 12.45 -12.38
N GLU A 88 14.41 13.34 -12.06
CA GLU A 88 15.74 13.37 -12.68
C GLU A 88 16.52 12.09 -12.42
N LEU A 89 16.58 11.63 -11.16
CA LEU A 89 17.32 10.44 -10.75
C LEU A 89 16.77 9.13 -11.34
N THR A 90 15.46 9.04 -11.56
CA THR A 90 14.83 7.86 -12.16
C THR A 90 14.75 7.94 -13.69
N GLY A 91 15.19 9.05 -14.29
CA GLY A 91 15.08 9.28 -15.74
C GLY A 91 13.63 9.41 -16.22
N LEU A 92 12.73 9.87 -15.35
CA LEU A 92 11.31 10.01 -15.65
C LEU A 92 11.09 11.26 -16.53
N SER A 93 11.18 11.08 -17.84
CA SER A 93 10.96 12.14 -18.82
C SER A 93 9.75 11.82 -19.70
N GLY A 94 8.82 12.77 -19.83
CA GLY A 94 7.73 12.73 -20.83
C GLY A 94 6.48 11.89 -20.52
N ALA A 95 6.45 11.08 -19.45
CA ALA A 95 5.24 10.33 -19.09
C ALA A 95 4.22 11.18 -18.31
N THR A 96 2.95 11.18 -18.74
CA THR A 96 1.83 11.82 -18.02
C THR A 96 1.41 10.99 -16.81
N VAL A 97 2.24 10.96 -15.77
CA VAL A 97 1.94 10.31 -14.49
C VAL A 97 1.38 11.31 -13.49
N PRO A 98 0.41 10.91 -12.64
CA PRO A 98 -0.09 11.78 -11.59
C PRO A 98 1.04 12.11 -10.60
N ALA A 99 1.11 13.38 -10.21
CA ALA A 99 1.98 13.79 -9.10
C ALA A 99 1.42 13.24 -7.77
N PRO A 100 2.27 12.82 -6.83
CA PRO A 100 1.81 12.38 -5.51
C PRO A 100 1.22 13.54 -4.72
N ASP A 101 0.18 13.27 -3.93
CA ASP A 101 -0.40 14.26 -3.00
C ASP A 101 0.56 14.52 -1.84
N TYR A 102 1.27 13.48 -1.38
CA TYR A 102 2.26 13.57 -0.31
C TYR A 102 3.54 12.83 -0.69
N LEU A 103 4.67 13.42 -0.34
CA LEU A 103 6.00 12.84 -0.50
C LEU A 103 6.66 12.73 0.87
N PHE A 104 7.21 11.55 1.16
CA PHE A 104 7.97 11.30 2.39
C PHE A 104 9.36 10.76 2.08
N GLU A 105 10.36 11.23 2.80
CA GLU A 105 11.72 10.70 2.80
C GLU A 105 11.93 9.80 4.02
N ILE A 106 12.65 8.70 3.82
CA ILE A 106 13.07 7.79 4.87
C ILE A 106 14.56 8.05 5.15
N VAL A 107 14.84 8.44 6.38
CA VAL A 107 16.18 8.69 6.89
C VAL A 107 16.57 7.56 7.83
N TYR A 108 17.49 6.71 7.38
CA TYR A 108 18.03 5.62 8.19
C TYR A 108 19.17 6.12 9.07
N CYS A 109 19.30 5.56 10.28
CA CYS A 109 20.43 5.86 11.16
C CYS A 109 21.78 5.47 10.53
N ASN A 110 21.79 4.42 9.72
CA ASN A 110 22.99 3.96 9.01
C ASN A 110 22.97 4.49 7.56
N GLN A 111 24.02 5.21 7.17
CA GLN A 111 24.18 5.67 5.80
C GLN A 111 24.78 4.56 4.91
N MET A 112 24.19 4.35 3.73
CA MET A 112 24.84 3.56 2.68
C MET A 112 25.98 4.41 2.10
N LYS A 113 27.22 3.99 2.34
CA LYS A 113 28.44 4.64 1.84
C LYS A 113 28.80 4.10 0.45
N ASN A 114 27.93 4.30 -0.54
CA ASN A 114 28.26 3.91 -1.92
C ASN A 114 28.01 5.05 -2.90
N LYS A 115 28.93 5.23 -3.85
CA LYS A 115 28.95 6.39 -4.75
C LYS A 115 28.06 6.19 -5.99
N ASP A 116 27.82 4.93 -6.40
CA ASP A 116 27.00 4.61 -7.56
C ASP A 116 25.65 4.01 -7.12
N LEU A 117 24.66 4.89 -7.02
CA LEU A 117 23.28 4.54 -6.66
C LEU A 117 22.36 4.68 -7.86
N ILE A 118 21.53 3.67 -8.08
CA ILE A 118 20.45 3.66 -9.07
C ILE A 118 19.13 3.86 -8.32
N TYR A 119 18.23 4.67 -8.87
CA TYR A 119 16.91 4.90 -8.30
C TYR A 119 15.85 4.21 -9.15
N ALA A 120 14.94 3.48 -8.49
CA ALA A 120 13.82 2.82 -9.16
C ALA A 120 12.58 2.76 -8.26
N PHE A 121 11.42 2.60 -8.88
CA PHE A 121 10.14 2.48 -8.21
C PHE A 121 9.80 1.03 -7.87
N HIS A 122 9.16 0.83 -6.73
CA HIS A 122 8.51 -0.41 -6.32
C HIS A 122 7.05 -0.15 -6.01
N GLY A 123 6.16 -0.78 -6.78
CA GLY A 123 4.74 -0.75 -6.50
C GLY A 123 4.30 -1.89 -5.59
N SER A 124 3.45 -1.61 -4.61
CA SER A 124 2.89 -2.63 -3.73
C SER A 124 1.53 -2.24 -3.19
N ARG A 125 0.77 -3.22 -2.68
CA ARG A 125 -0.47 -2.94 -1.97
C ARG A 125 -0.19 -2.21 -0.65
N LEU A 126 -1.07 -1.28 -0.27
CA LEU A 126 -0.88 -0.40 0.89
C LEU A 126 -0.56 -1.18 2.18
N GLU A 127 -1.23 -2.31 2.42
CA GLU A 127 -1.04 -3.13 3.63
C GLU A 127 0.36 -3.71 3.79
N ASN A 128 1.16 -3.78 2.72
CA ASN A 128 2.51 -4.32 2.77
C ASN A 128 3.53 -3.29 3.30
N PHE A 129 3.23 -1.98 3.19
CA PHE A 129 4.21 -0.92 3.45
C PHE A 129 4.62 -0.81 4.93
N HIS A 130 3.80 -1.28 5.87
CA HIS A 130 4.25 -1.42 7.27
C HIS A 130 5.45 -2.38 7.35
N SER A 131 5.31 -3.58 6.80
CA SER A 131 6.40 -4.57 6.78
C SER A 131 7.59 -4.12 5.94
N ILE A 132 7.35 -3.55 4.76
CA ILE A 132 8.42 -3.07 3.87
C ILE A 132 9.31 -2.03 4.56
N LEU A 133 8.72 -1.11 5.34
CA LEU A 133 9.49 -0.07 6.03
C LEU A 133 10.36 -0.63 7.15
N HIS A 134 9.85 -1.63 7.88
CA HIS A 134 10.55 -2.16 9.05
C HIS A 134 11.51 -3.30 8.73
N ASN A 135 11.19 -4.13 7.73
CA ASN A 135 11.94 -5.35 7.40
C ASN A 135 12.64 -5.26 6.03
N GLY A 136 12.39 -4.19 5.26
CA GLY A 136 12.88 -4.04 3.90
C GLY A 136 12.04 -4.81 2.88
N LEU A 137 12.49 -4.76 1.62
CA LEU A 137 11.89 -5.53 0.53
C LEU A 137 12.43 -6.96 0.58
N HIS A 138 11.56 -7.93 0.89
CA HIS A 138 11.96 -9.33 0.97
C HIS A 138 11.97 -10.00 -0.42
N CYS A 139 13.16 -10.19 -1.00
CA CYS A 139 13.35 -10.85 -2.31
C CYS A 139 12.69 -12.25 -2.41
N HIS A 140 12.68 -13.03 -1.32
CA HIS A 140 12.25 -14.44 -1.29
C HIS A 140 10.74 -14.65 -1.17
N LEU A 141 9.94 -13.59 -0.93
CA LEU A 141 8.48 -13.69 -0.87
C LEU A 141 7.83 -13.63 -2.26
N ASN A 142 8.61 -13.33 -3.32
CA ASN A 142 8.16 -13.25 -4.71
C ASN A 142 8.52 -14.54 -5.47
N ARG A 143 8.07 -15.71 -4.99
CA ARG A 143 8.43 -17.01 -5.58
C ARG A 143 7.85 -17.29 -6.97
N THR A 144 6.79 -16.56 -7.36
CA THR A 144 6.14 -16.71 -8.67
C THR A 144 6.37 -15.47 -9.50
N SER A 145 7.50 -15.42 -10.20
CA SER A 145 7.80 -14.30 -11.06
C SER A 145 8.46 -14.76 -12.36
N LEU A 146 7.94 -14.20 -13.46
CA LEU A 146 8.30 -14.56 -14.83
C LEU A 146 9.81 -14.49 -15.08
N PHE A 147 10.50 -13.56 -14.41
CA PHE A 147 11.93 -13.34 -14.61
C PHE A 147 12.83 -13.91 -13.50
N GLY A 148 12.33 -14.83 -12.67
CA GLY A 148 13.05 -15.46 -11.57
C GLY A 148 13.00 -14.69 -10.24
N GLU A 149 13.44 -15.33 -9.16
CA GLU A 149 13.27 -14.81 -7.80
C GLU A 149 14.02 -13.48 -7.57
N GLY A 150 13.34 -12.54 -6.90
CA GLY A 150 13.92 -11.27 -6.49
C GLY A 150 12.90 -10.17 -6.20
N THR A 151 13.41 -9.01 -5.77
CA THR A 151 12.63 -7.79 -5.69
C THR A 151 12.58 -7.11 -7.04
N TYR A 152 11.36 -6.96 -7.57
CA TYR A 152 11.08 -6.27 -8.82
C TYR A 152 10.93 -4.78 -8.61
N LEU A 153 11.73 -4.03 -9.35
CA LEU A 153 11.73 -2.58 -9.39
C LEU A 153 11.61 -2.13 -10.85
N THR A 154 11.22 -0.88 -11.07
CA THR A 154 11.10 -0.31 -12.41
C THR A 154 11.52 1.15 -12.45
N SER A 155 12.12 1.60 -13.55
CA SER A 155 12.36 3.03 -13.78
C SER A 155 11.09 3.80 -14.16
N ASP A 156 9.99 3.11 -14.48
CA ASP A 156 8.74 3.73 -14.94
C ASP A 156 7.70 3.80 -13.81
N LEU A 157 7.40 5.02 -13.35
CA LEU A 157 6.41 5.25 -12.31
C LEU A 157 5.01 4.75 -12.72
N SER A 158 4.64 4.84 -13.99
CA SER A 158 3.33 4.42 -14.50
C SER A 158 3.11 2.92 -14.26
N LEU A 159 4.18 2.15 -14.44
CA LEU A 159 4.18 0.71 -14.23
C LEU A 159 4.13 0.37 -12.74
N ALA A 160 4.89 1.07 -11.89
CA ALA A 160 4.82 0.89 -10.44
C ALA A 160 3.42 1.23 -9.86
N LEU A 161 2.72 2.21 -10.45
CA LEU A 161 1.36 2.57 -10.07
C LEU A 161 0.35 1.45 -10.33
N LEU A 162 0.53 0.64 -11.39
CA LEU A 162 -0.34 -0.52 -11.67
C LEU A 162 -0.29 -1.57 -10.54
N TYR A 163 0.86 -1.69 -9.87
CA TYR A 163 1.04 -2.57 -8.71
C TYR A 163 0.68 -1.91 -7.37
N SER A 164 0.23 -0.66 -7.39
CA SER A 164 -0.07 0.15 -6.21
C SER A 164 -1.54 0.56 -6.17
N PRO A 165 -2.49 -0.39 -6.08
CA PRO A 165 -3.89 -0.06 -6.00
C PRO A 165 -4.20 0.74 -4.72
N HIS A 166 -5.28 1.52 -4.76
CA HIS A 166 -5.80 2.18 -3.59
C HIS A 166 -6.26 1.15 -2.54
N GLY A 167 -5.83 1.34 -1.30
CA GLY A 167 -6.17 0.51 -0.15
C GLY A 167 -6.74 1.34 1.00
N LEU A 168 -7.43 0.67 1.92
CA LEU A 168 -7.92 1.29 3.15
C LEU A 168 -6.75 1.55 4.09
N GLY A 169 -6.53 2.83 4.41
CA GLY A 169 -5.57 3.30 5.40
C GLY A 169 -6.23 3.46 6.77
N TRP A 170 -5.96 4.55 7.48
CA TRP A 170 -6.61 4.84 8.75
C TRP A 170 -7.73 5.86 8.59
N GLN A 171 -8.92 5.58 9.14
CA GLN A 171 -10.10 6.44 8.97
C GLN A 171 -9.88 7.87 9.47
N ARG A 172 -9.13 8.04 10.56
CA ARG A 172 -8.81 9.36 11.15
C ARG A 172 -7.49 9.96 10.65
N SER A 173 -6.96 9.45 9.54
CA SER A 173 -5.73 9.93 8.91
C SER A 173 -5.92 11.32 8.30
N ALA A 174 -4.99 12.24 8.61
CA ALA A 174 -4.92 13.54 7.94
C ALA A 174 -4.68 13.43 6.42
N LEU A 175 -4.10 12.30 5.97
CA LEU A 175 -3.82 12.04 4.56
C LEU A 175 -5.05 11.54 3.79
N GLY A 176 -6.18 11.28 4.45
CA GLY A 176 -7.31 10.56 3.89
C GLY A 176 -7.34 9.07 4.28
N SER A 177 -8.51 8.44 4.14
CA SER A 177 -8.77 7.06 4.55
C SER A 177 -8.49 6.02 3.45
N ILE A 178 -8.34 6.46 2.20
CA ILE A 178 -8.02 5.59 1.06
C ILE A 178 -6.75 6.11 0.39
N LEU A 179 -5.71 5.28 0.40
CA LEU A 179 -4.37 5.67 -0.03
C LEU A 179 -3.80 4.64 -1.01
N SER A 180 -3.06 5.11 -2.00
CA SER A 180 -2.09 4.32 -2.77
C SER A 180 -0.67 4.78 -2.41
N CYS A 181 0.29 3.87 -2.45
CA CYS A 181 1.66 4.14 -2.05
C CYS A 181 2.65 3.46 -3.02
N VAL A 182 3.65 4.19 -3.48
CA VAL A 182 4.77 3.69 -4.29
C VAL A 182 6.06 3.97 -3.53
N ALA A 183 6.94 2.97 -3.42
CA ALA A 183 8.28 3.15 -2.88
C ALA A 183 9.25 3.61 -3.97
N VAL A 184 10.09 4.61 -3.67
CA VAL A 184 11.29 4.91 -4.44
C VAL A 184 12.46 4.27 -3.70
N CYS A 185 13.19 3.41 -4.38
CA CYS A 185 14.27 2.62 -3.81
C CYS A 185 15.62 3.12 -4.33
N GLU A 186 16.59 3.20 -3.44
CA GLU A 186 18.00 3.31 -3.78
C GLU A 186 18.58 1.92 -3.90
N ILE A 187 19.26 1.66 -5.02
CA ILE A 187 19.89 0.40 -5.36
C ILE A 187 21.39 0.65 -5.52
N ILE A 188 22.22 -0.18 -4.89
CA ILE A 188 23.67 -0.19 -5.12
C ILE A 188 23.94 -0.85 -6.47
N ASP A 189 24.68 -0.18 -7.35
CA ASP A 189 25.10 -0.80 -8.61
C ASP A 189 26.06 -1.97 -8.32
N HIS A 190 25.57 -3.19 -8.48
CA HIS A 190 26.28 -4.42 -8.14
C HIS A 190 25.93 -5.53 -9.15
N PRO A 191 26.82 -6.52 -9.40
CA PRO A 191 26.54 -7.64 -10.30
C PRO A 191 25.28 -8.47 -9.96
N ASP A 192 24.82 -8.42 -8.71
CA ASP A 192 23.59 -9.10 -8.25
C ASP A 192 22.30 -8.37 -8.63
N VAL A 193 22.40 -7.13 -9.11
CA VAL A 193 21.29 -6.40 -9.70
C VAL A 193 21.19 -6.79 -11.17
N LYS A 194 20.08 -7.42 -11.55
CA LYS A 194 19.81 -7.82 -12.94
C LYS A 194 19.00 -6.76 -13.64
N CYS A 195 19.53 -6.25 -14.73
CA CYS A 195 18.99 -5.12 -15.48
C CYS A 195 19.65 -5.02 -16.85
N GLN A 196 18.97 -4.35 -17.77
CA GLN A 196 19.52 -3.95 -19.07
C GLN A 196 19.72 -2.44 -19.05
N VAL A 197 20.86 -1.98 -18.56
CA VAL A 197 21.19 -0.55 -18.49
C VAL A 197 21.99 -0.16 -19.73
N LYS A 198 21.74 1.03 -20.28
CA LYS A 198 22.62 1.62 -21.29
C LYS A 198 23.99 1.90 -20.66
N LYS A 199 25.08 1.55 -21.34
CA LYS A 199 26.44 1.90 -20.87
C LYS A 199 26.56 3.42 -20.77
N LYS A 200 27.34 3.89 -19.79
CA LYS A 200 27.40 5.31 -19.38
C LYS A 200 27.86 6.29 -20.48
N ASP A 201 28.39 5.80 -21.61
CA ASP A 201 28.88 6.62 -22.73
C ASP A 201 28.59 5.99 -24.11
N SER A 202 27.61 5.08 -24.22
CA SER A 202 27.24 4.47 -25.51
C SER A 202 25.79 4.01 -25.56
N GLU A 203 25.16 4.04 -26.74
CA GLU A 203 23.83 3.45 -26.97
C GLU A 203 23.80 1.90 -26.85
N GLU A 204 24.95 1.26 -26.63
CA GLU A 204 24.99 -0.18 -26.34
C GLU A 204 24.39 -0.51 -24.97
N ILE A 205 23.46 -1.45 -25.00
CA ILE A 205 22.85 -2.04 -23.81
C ILE A 205 23.81 -3.05 -23.20
N ASP A 206 24.15 -2.90 -21.92
CA ASP A 206 24.92 -3.92 -21.21
C ASP A 206 24.03 -5.13 -20.89
N ARG A 207 24.12 -6.16 -21.73
CA ARG A 207 23.36 -7.41 -21.58
C ARG A 207 24.00 -8.38 -20.59
N LYS A 208 25.18 -8.08 -20.03
CA LYS A 208 25.89 -8.99 -19.11
C LYS A 208 25.09 -9.31 -17.84
N ARG A 209 24.17 -8.43 -17.45
CA ARG A 209 23.30 -8.57 -16.27
C ARG A 209 21.82 -8.77 -16.62
N ALA A 210 21.50 -9.09 -17.88
CA ALA A 210 20.11 -9.14 -18.35
C ALA A 210 19.30 -10.32 -17.80
N ARG A 211 19.95 -11.41 -17.37
CA ARG A 211 19.27 -12.67 -17.04
C ARG A 211 19.48 -13.12 -15.60
N VAL A 212 18.38 -13.55 -14.96
CA VAL A 212 18.39 -14.25 -13.67
C VAL A 212 18.55 -15.75 -13.92
N ARG A 213 19.29 -16.46 -13.06
CA ARG A 213 19.65 -17.88 -13.25
C ARG A 213 18.44 -18.81 -13.49
N ASN A 214 17.27 -18.49 -12.93
CA ASN A 214 16.04 -19.29 -13.02
C ASN A 214 14.90 -18.53 -13.72
N SER A 215 15.22 -17.66 -14.68
CA SER A 215 14.19 -16.92 -15.44
C SER A 215 13.52 -17.81 -16.49
N GLU A 216 12.21 -18.03 -16.34
CA GLU A 216 11.37 -18.73 -17.33
C GLU A 216 11.01 -17.83 -18.51
N GLY A 217 10.87 -16.52 -18.28
CA GLY A 217 10.48 -15.52 -19.28
C GLY A 217 11.64 -14.86 -20.03
N GLY A 218 12.86 -15.38 -19.91
CA GLY A 218 14.03 -14.86 -20.63
C GLY A 218 14.71 -13.67 -19.95
N ASP A 219 15.12 -12.67 -20.72
CA ASP A 219 15.84 -11.50 -20.20
C ASP A 219 14.88 -10.52 -19.48
N VAL A 220 15.37 -9.90 -18.40
CA VAL A 220 14.65 -8.83 -17.69
C VAL A 220 14.47 -7.63 -18.63
N PRO A 221 13.25 -7.11 -18.84
CA PRO A 221 13.03 -6.00 -19.78
C PRO A 221 13.74 -4.71 -19.32
N GLN A 222 14.06 -3.82 -20.26
CA GLN A 222 14.88 -2.61 -20.02
C GLN A 222 14.40 -1.69 -18.89
N LYS A 223 13.07 -1.63 -18.68
CA LYS A 223 12.48 -0.79 -17.63
C LYS A 223 12.45 -1.45 -16.26
N TYR A 224 12.91 -2.70 -16.12
CA TYR A 224 12.87 -3.46 -14.88
C TYR A 224 14.26 -3.70 -14.32
N PHE A 225 14.31 -3.76 -12.99
CA PHE A 225 15.47 -4.22 -12.23
C PHE A 225 15.01 -5.35 -11.32
N VAL A 226 15.76 -6.45 -11.30
CA VAL A 226 15.56 -7.55 -10.37
C VAL A 226 16.74 -7.58 -9.42
N VAL A 227 16.49 -7.26 -8.16
CA VAL A 227 17.50 -7.32 -7.10
C VAL A 227 17.33 -8.66 -6.38
N THR A 228 18.39 -9.45 -6.29
CA THR A 228 18.36 -10.76 -5.60
C THR A 228 18.84 -10.67 -4.15
N ASN A 229 19.65 -9.67 -3.82
CA ASN A 229 20.21 -9.44 -2.50
C ASN A 229 19.55 -8.22 -1.83
N ASN A 230 18.80 -8.46 -0.75
CA ASN A 230 18.11 -7.42 0.02
C ASN A 230 19.05 -6.31 0.54
N GLN A 231 20.34 -6.57 0.74
CA GLN A 231 21.29 -5.57 1.25
C GLN A 231 21.63 -4.49 0.22
N LEU A 232 21.33 -4.74 -1.05
CA LEU A 232 21.62 -3.83 -2.15
C LEU A 232 20.50 -2.83 -2.43
N VAL A 233 19.33 -3.01 -1.80
CA VAL A 233 18.16 -2.17 -2.02
C VAL A 233 17.63 -1.64 -0.70
N ARG A 234 17.30 -0.35 -0.67
CA ARG A 234 16.55 0.25 0.44
C ARG A 234 15.49 1.20 -0.06
N VAL A 235 14.37 1.29 0.65
CA VAL A 235 13.35 2.29 0.34
C VAL A 235 13.85 3.65 0.83
N LYS A 236 13.93 4.64 -0.05
CA LYS A 236 14.39 5.99 0.26
C LYS A 236 13.25 7.01 0.34
N TYR A 237 12.26 6.90 -0.55
CA TYR A 237 11.08 7.78 -0.52
C TYR A 237 9.78 6.98 -0.63
N LEU A 238 8.69 7.59 -0.18
CA LEU A 238 7.32 7.12 -0.40
C LEU A 238 6.53 8.19 -1.15
N LEU A 239 5.98 7.81 -2.30
CA LEU A 239 5.00 8.58 -3.05
C LEU A 239 3.61 8.13 -2.60
N VAL A 240 2.84 9.02 -1.98
CA VAL A 240 1.51 8.69 -1.45
C VAL A 240 0.46 9.46 -2.23
N TYR A 241 -0.51 8.72 -2.74
CA TYR A 241 -1.65 9.22 -3.50
C TYR A 241 -2.89 9.03 -2.64
N SER A 242 -3.57 10.13 -2.35
CA SER A 242 -4.82 10.11 -1.61
C SER A 242 -5.97 10.11 -2.58
N GLN A 243 -6.85 9.13 -2.48
CA GLN A 243 -8.12 9.23 -3.20
C GLN A 243 -8.92 10.35 -2.57
N LYS A 244 -9.08 11.46 -3.31
CA LYS A 244 -9.99 12.53 -2.90
C LYS A 244 -11.39 11.95 -2.85
N GLN A 245 -11.81 11.56 -1.66
CA GLN A 245 -13.22 11.37 -1.39
C GLN A 245 -13.84 12.75 -1.62
N HIS A 246 -14.62 12.92 -2.68
CA HIS A 246 -15.62 13.97 -2.66
C HIS A 246 -16.40 13.72 -1.37
N ARG A 247 -16.15 14.56 -0.36
CA ARG A 247 -16.98 14.61 0.84
C ARG A 247 -18.36 14.96 0.32
N ARG A 248 -19.15 13.94 -0.01
CA ARG A 248 -20.59 14.10 0.08
C ARG A 248 -20.80 14.50 1.53
N PRO A 249 -21.48 15.63 1.80
CA PRO A 249 -21.85 15.94 3.16
C PRO A 249 -22.51 14.69 3.74
N SER A 250 -22.25 14.42 5.01
CA SER A 250 -22.91 13.36 5.76
C SER A 250 -24.40 13.66 5.86
N SER A 251 -25.13 13.60 4.74
CA SER A 251 -26.55 13.34 4.75
C SER A 251 -26.65 11.88 5.11
N GLN A 252 -27.01 11.63 6.37
CA GLN A 252 -27.71 10.43 6.83
C GLN A 252 -27.65 9.28 5.81
N LEU A 253 -26.74 8.32 6.01
CA LEU A 253 -26.80 7.05 5.31
C LEU A 253 -28.24 6.54 5.45
N SER A 254 -29.03 6.64 4.38
CA SER A 254 -30.32 6.01 4.34
C SER A 254 -30.04 4.51 4.46
N TRP A 255 -30.59 3.88 5.49
CA TRP A 255 -30.55 2.44 5.78
C TRP A 255 -30.70 1.58 4.50
N LEU A 256 -31.45 2.12 3.53
CA LEU A 256 -31.63 1.61 2.17
C LEU A 256 -30.33 1.32 1.39
N SER A 257 -29.28 2.13 1.58
CA SER A 257 -27.98 1.96 0.92
C SER A 257 -27.20 0.76 1.47
N THR A 258 -27.32 0.49 2.76
CA THR A 258 -26.60 -0.60 3.43
C THR A 258 -27.26 -1.95 3.16
N HIS A 259 -28.57 -1.97 2.94
CA HIS A 259 -29.36 -3.19 2.70
C HIS A 259 -29.81 -3.36 1.24
N ARG A 260 -29.08 -2.79 0.27
CA ARG A 260 -29.42 -2.86 -1.17
C ARG A 260 -29.73 -4.28 -1.64
N PHE A 261 -28.94 -5.26 -1.23
CA PHE A 261 -29.16 -6.65 -1.61
C PHE A 261 -30.49 -7.20 -1.05
N ALA A 262 -30.76 -6.99 0.25
CA ALA A 262 -32.00 -7.44 0.88
C ALA A 262 -33.23 -6.76 0.27
N ILE A 263 -33.13 -5.47 -0.07
CA ILE A 263 -34.21 -4.73 -0.73
C ILE A 263 -34.48 -5.26 -2.14
N MET A 264 -33.43 -5.54 -2.92
CA MET A 264 -33.58 -6.17 -4.24
C MET A 264 -34.20 -7.57 -4.15
N MET A 265 -33.84 -8.34 -3.12
CA MET A 265 -34.44 -9.66 -2.86
C MET A 265 -35.92 -9.55 -2.49
N MET A 266 -36.29 -8.61 -1.62
CA MET A 266 -37.69 -8.36 -1.25
C MET A 266 -38.53 -7.87 -2.43
N LEU A 267 -38.00 -6.97 -3.25
CA LEU A 267 -38.66 -6.51 -4.47
C LEU A 267 -38.86 -7.65 -5.47
N TYR A 268 -37.87 -8.54 -5.61
CA TYR A 268 -37.97 -9.70 -6.47
C TYR A 268 -39.04 -10.70 -5.99
N LEU A 269 -39.10 -10.99 -4.69
CA LEU A 269 -40.17 -11.81 -4.11
C LEU A 269 -41.55 -11.20 -4.34
N LEU A 270 -41.67 -9.88 -4.18
CA LEU A 270 -42.93 -9.17 -4.37
C LEU A 270 -43.37 -9.20 -5.85
N LEU A 271 -42.44 -9.09 -6.79
CA LEU A 271 -42.71 -9.29 -8.21
C LEU A 271 -43.23 -10.70 -8.51
N LEU A 272 -42.60 -11.73 -7.94
CA LEU A 272 -43.04 -13.12 -8.11
C LEU A 272 -44.44 -13.35 -7.53
N LEU A 273 -44.76 -12.74 -6.38
CA LEU A 273 -46.09 -12.80 -5.79
C LEU A 273 -47.14 -12.11 -6.66
N VAL A 274 -46.82 -10.95 -7.24
CA VAL A 274 -47.72 -10.23 -8.17
C VAL A 274 -47.96 -11.07 -9.42
N ILE A 275 -46.91 -11.62 -10.04
CA ILE A 275 -47.05 -12.50 -11.21
C ILE A 275 -47.87 -13.75 -10.85
N GLY A 276 -47.63 -14.35 -9.68
CA GLY A 276 -48.39 -15.50 -9.19
C GLY A 276 -49.87 -15.18 -8.94
N ALA A 277 -50.17 -14.01 -8.40
CA ALA A 277 -51.54 -13.54 -8.18
C ALA A 277 -52.25 -13.22 -9.51
N SER A 278 -51.57 -12.55 -10.46
CA SER A 278 -52.13 -12.24 -11.78
C SER A 278 -52.38 -13.47 -12.64
N ASN A 279 -51.62 -14.54 -12.45
CA ASN A 279 -51.81 -15.81 -13.16
C ASN A 279 -52.71 -16.81 -12.41
N SER A 280 -53.20 -16.46 -11.22
CA SER A 280 -54.09 -17.32 -10.43
C SER A 280 -55.56 -17.08 -10.81
N PRO A 281 -56.30 -18.10 -11.31
CA PRO A 281 -57.69 -17.95 -11.72
C PRO A 281 -58.62 -17.57 -10.56
N THR A 282 -58.26 -17.91 -9.31
CA THR A 282 -59.04 -17.58 -8.11
C THR A 282 -58.95 -16.09 -7.75
N VAL A 283 -57.79 -15.46 -7.95
CA VAL A 283 -57.59 -14.03 -7.65
C VAL A 283 -58.20 -13.16 -8.73
N VAL A 284 -58.05 -13.54 -10.00
CA VAL A 284 -58.69 -12.87 -11.14
C VAL A 284 -60.22 -12.92 -11.04
N TYR A 285 -60.78 -14.04 -10.57
CA TYR A 285 -62.23 -14.18 -10.34
C TYR A 285 -62.78 -13.21 -9.28
N TYR A 286 -62.04 -12.98 -8.19
CA TYR A 286 -62.43 -12.02 -7.14
C TYR A 286 -62.19 -10.56 -7.53
N TRP A 287 -61.24 -10.29 -8.43
CA TRP A 287 -60.93 -8.93 -8.89
C TRP A 287 -61.93 -8.39 -9.93
N HIS A 288 -62.59 -9.28 -10.68
CA HIS A 288 -63.58 -8.93 -11.71
C HIS A 288 -65.04 -8.88 -11.20
N ARG A 289 -65.25 -8.92 -9.89
CA ARG A 289 -66.56 -8.77 -9.24
C ARG A 289 -66.64 -7.44 -8.49
#